data_AF-A0A7J3QGT8-F1
#
_entry.id   AF-A0A7J3QGT8-F1
#
_cell.length_a   1.000
_cell.length_b   1.000
_cell.length_c   1.000
_cell.angle_alpha   90.00
_cell.angle_beta   90.00
_cell.angle_gamma   90.00
#
_symmetry.space_group_name_H-M   'P 1'
#
loop_
_entity.id
_entity.type
_entity.pdbx_description
1 polymer ?
#
loop_
_entity_poly.entity_id
_entity_poly.type
_entity_poly.pdbx_seq_one_letter_code
_entity_poly.pdbx_strand_id
1 'polypeptide(L)'
;MNRIKWSEIVEKLNKNAPDIYMECPGCISPESCIDELPMTTPVNIVTLNSCCSCLLSYVLDLIPNIGRIYLQSKTSNEYTSIYILNDVVLEISEDRTLIIPIDKIQEFLELLRELDNESSISITKWLEDEGLK
;
A
#
# COMPACT_ATOMS: atom_id res chain seq x y z
N MET A 1 -1.08 12.96 13.88
CA MET A 1 -1.62 12.93 12.51
C MET A 1 -2.96 12.22 12.54
N ASN A 2 -4.00 12.74 11.88
CA ASN A 2 -5.20 11.94 11.59
C ASN A 2 -4.82 10.93 10.52
N ARG A 3 -4.37 9.75 10.96
CA ARG A 3 -4.10 8.64 10.05
C ARG A 3 -5.46 8.12 9.55
N ILE A 4 -5.50 7.77 8.27
CA ILE A 4 -6.70 7.26 7.60
C ILE A 4 -6.78 5.74 7.82
N LYS A 5 -7.98 5.18 7.96
CA LYS A 5 -8.18 3.73 8.02
C LYS A 5 -8.25 3.13 6.63
N TRP A 6 -7.90 1.85 6.52
CA TRP A 6 -8.07 1.08 5.29
C TRP A 6 -9.49 1.17 4.71
N SER A 7 -10.53 1.05 5.55
CA SER A 7 -11.92 1.14 5.09
C SER A 7 -12.25 2.47 4.40
N GLU A 8 -11.63 3.57 4.84
CA GLU A 8 -11.82 4.89 4.22
C GLU A 8 -11.15 4.97 2.84
N ILE A 9 -10.06 4.23 2.61
CA ILE A 9 -9.43 4.08 1.29
C ILE A 9 -10.36 3.32 0.35
N VAL A 10 -10.93 2.21 0.81
CA VAL A 10 -11.87 1.39 0.02
C VAL A 10 -13.13 2.17 -0.33
N GLU A 11 -13.68 2.96 0.61
CA GLU A 11 -14.81 3.85 0.34
C GLU A 11 -14.49 4.92 -0.72
N LYS A 12 -13.30 5.55 -0.64
CA LYS A 12 -12.85 6.52 -1.64
C LYS A 12 -12.65 5.89 -3.01
N LEU A 13 -12.10 4.68 -3.07
CA LEU A 13 -11.96 3.93 -4.31
C LEU A 13 -13.32 3.66 -4.95
N ASN A 14 -14.26 3.08 -4.21
CA ASN A 14 -15.61 2.79 -4.69
C ASN A 14 -16.35 4.05 -5.18
N LYS A 15 -16.16 5.18 -4.50
CA LYS A 15 -16.83 6.44 -4.87
C LYS A 15 -16.25 7.09 -6.12
N ASN A 16 -14.94 6.96 -6.35
CA ASN A 16 -14.23 7.65 -7.43
C ASN A 16 -13.85 6.73 -8.60
N ALA A 17 -14.16 5.43 -8.51
CA ALA A 17 -13.80 4.42 -9.50
C ALA A 17 -13.99 4.89 -10.96
N PRO A 18 -15.14 5.50 -11.36
CA PRO A 18 -15.36 5.94 -12.74
C PRO A 18 -14.32 6.92 -13.31
N ASP A 19 -13.75 7.79 -12.45
CA ASP A 19 -12.79 8.82 -12.86
C ASP A 19 -11.34 8.29 -12.84
N ILE A 20 -11.05 7.29 -11.99
CA ILE A 20 -9.71 6.70 -11.83
C ILE A 20 -9.33 5.85 -13.06
N TYR A 21 -10.32 5.34 -13.79
CA TYR A 21 -10.12 4.43 -14.92
C TYR A 21 -9.29 5.03 -16.07
N MET A 22 -9.34 6.35 -16.26
CA MET A 22 -8.57 7.02 -17.31
C MET A 22 -7.07 7.10 -17.00
N GLU A 23 -6.69 6.94 -15.73
CA GLU A 23 -5.32 7.11 -15.25
C GLU A 23 -4.57 5.78 -15.12
N CYS A 24 -5.26 4.64 -15.32
CA CYS A 24 -4.70 3.29 -15.21
C CYS A 24 -4.85 2.48 -16.52
N PRO A 25 -4.13 2.84 -17.61
CA PRO A 25 -4.35 2.28 -18.94
C PRO A 25 -4.03 0.79 -19.07
N GLY A 26 -3.23 0.23 -18.16
CA GLY A 26 -2.95 -1.21 -18.08
C GLY A 26 -4.04 -2.04 -17.41
N CYS A 27 -5.03 -1.40 -16.77
CA CYS A 27 -6.11 -2.11 -16.10
C CYS A 27 -7.26 -2.41 -17.06
N ILE A 28 -7.47 -3.69 -17.35
CA ILE A 28 -8.51 -4.17 -18.28
C ILE A 28 -9.88 -4.22 -17.59
N SER A 29 -9.91 -4.46 -16.27
CA SER A 29 -11.14 -4.54 -15.47
C SER A 29 -10.89 -3.98 -14.06
N PRO A 30 -11.12 -2.69 -13.85
CA PRO A 30 -11.00 -2.06 -12.54
C PRO A 30 -11.98 -2.62 -11.51
N GLU A 31 -13.16 -3.07 -11.95
CA GLU A 31 -14.15 -3.75 -11.12
C GLU A 31 -13.55 -5.03 -10.51
N SER A 32 -12.70 -5.73 -11.25
CA SER A 32 -11.98 -6.91 -10.73
C SER A 32 -11.09 -6.56 -9.53
N CYS A 33 -10.48 -5.37 -9.53
CA CYS A 33 -9.72 -4.94 -8.35
C CYS A 33 -10.67 -4.61 -7.19
N ILE A 34 -11.73 -3.85 -7.46
CA ILE A 34 -12.69 -3.44 -6.43
C ILE A 34 -13.32 -4.64 -5.74
N ASP A 35 -13.65 -5.69 -6.49
CA ASP A 35 -14.20 -6.94 -5.97
C ASP A 35 -13.19 -7.74 -5.13
N GLU A 36 -11.89 -7.61 -5.41
CA GLU A 36 -10.81 -8.26 -4.65
C GLU A 36 -10.40 -7.49 -3.38
N LEU A 37 -10.79 -6.21 -3.25
CA LEU A 37 -10.42 -5.39 -2.10
C LEU A 37 -11.13 -5.86 -0.83
N PRO A 38 -10.40 -6.17 0.24
CA PRO A 38 -11.03 -6.48 1.52
C PRO A 38 -11.76 -5.23 2.05
N MET A 39 -13.06 -5.33 2.33
CA MET A 39 -13.85 -4.19 2.82
C MET A 39 -13.48 -3.73 4.24
N THR A 40 -12.78 -4.59 4.99
CA THR A 40 -12.24 -4.31 6.32
C THR A 40 -10.75 -4.58 6.34
N THR A 41 -10.06 -4.15 7.38
CA THR A 41 -8.67 -4.54 7.64
C THR A 41 -8.54 -6.06 7.52
N PRO A 42 -7.68 -6.59 6.64
CA PRO A 42 -7.51 -8.03 6.52
C PRO A 42 -6.81 -8.59 7.77
N VAL A 43 -6.98 -9.89 8.03
CA VAL A 43 -6.34 -10.58 9.17
C VAL A 43 -4.94 -11.10 8.82
N ASN A 44 -4.69 -11.31 7.52
CA ASN A 44 -3.42 -11.77 6.99
C ASN A 44 -2.90 -10.77 5.97
N ILE A 45 -1.62 -10.91 5.59
CA ILE A 45 -1.05 -10.14 4.48
C ILE A 45 -1.79 -10.54 3.19
N VAL A 46 -2.31 -9.55 2.46
CA VAL A 46 -3.02 -9.74 1.19
C VAL A 46 -2.17 -9.17 0.06
N THR A 47 -2.05 -9.92 -1.03
CA THR A 47 -1.39 -9.46 -2.25
C THR A 47 -2.45 -9.16 -3.31
N LEU A 48 -2.37 -7.97 -3.89
CA LEU A 48 -3.19 -7.53 -5.00
C LEU A 48 -2.34 -7.36 -6.27
N ASN A 49 -3.00 -7.45 -7.41
CA ASN A 49 -2.36 -7.34 -8.72
C ASN A 49 -1.99 -5.88 -9.08
N SER A 50 -1.31 -5.71 -10.21
CA SER A 50 -0.86 -4.41 -10.72
C SER A 50 -1.99 -3.42 -11.04
N CYS A 51 -3.20 -3.88 -11.40
CA CYS A 51 -4.33 -2.97 -11.56
C CYS A 51 -4.67 -2.32 -10.22
N CYS A 52 -4.76 -3.12 -9.15
CA CYS A 52 -4.99 -2.57 -7.82
C CYS A 52 -3.90 -1.62 -7.36
N SER A 53 -2.64 -1.90 -7.69
CA SER A 53 -1.55 -0.96 -7.42
C SER A 53 -1.79 0.40 -8.03
N CYS A 54 -2.18 0.45 -9.30
CA CYS A 54 -2.44 1.71 -9.98
C CYS A 54 -3.61 2.47 -9.36
N LEU A 55 -4.75 1.80 -9.15
CA LEU A 55 -5.94 2.43 -8.57
C LEU A 55 -5.68 2.94 -7.14
N LEU A 56 -5.04 2.12 -6.31
CA LEU A 56 -4.69 2.48 -4.94
C LEU A 56 -3.71 3.65 -4.91
N SER A 57 -2.65 3.61 -5.73
CA SER A 57 -1.67 4.71 -5.78
C SER A 57 -2.36 6.04 -6.11
N TYR A 58 -3.23 6.04 -7.12
CA TYR A 58 -3.96 7.24 -7.51
C TYR A 58 -4.84 7.77 -6.35
N VAL A 59 -5.61 6.92 -5.69
CA VAL A 59 -6.48 7.35 -4.59
C VAL A 59 -5.68 7.85 -3.39
N LEU A 60 -4.55 7.21 -3.08
CA LEU A 60 -3.66 7.63 -2.01
C LEU A 60 -3.02 8.99 -2.33
N ASP A 61 -2.66 9.26 -3.58
CA ASP A 61 -2.13 10.55 -4.02
C ASP A 61 -3.13 11.71 -3.89
N LEU A 62 -4.43 11.41 -3.91
CA LEU A 62 -5.49 12.40 -3.65
C LEU A 62 -5.66 12.74 -2.17
N ILE A 63 -5.01 12.01 -1.24
CA ILE A 63 -5.13 12.23 0.20
C ILE A 63 -3.99 13.13 0.68
N PRO A 64 -4.28 14.39 1.06
CA PRO A 64 -3.25 15.31 1.51
C PRO A 64 -2.62 14.84 2.83
N ASN A 65 -1.30 15.00 2.94
CA ASN A 65 -0.50 14.65 4.12
C ASN A 65 -0.56 13.15 4.49
N ILE A 66 -0.87 12.26 3.54
CA ILE A 66 -0.68 10.84 3.76
C ILE A 66 0.81 10.55 3.93
N GLY A 67 1.15 9.81 4.98
CA GLY A 67 2.53 9.38 5.19
C GLY A 67 2.94 8.45 4.07
N ARG A 68 4.05 8.75 3.38
CA ARG A 68 4.64 7.92 2.34
C ARG A 68 6.16 7.94 2.42
N ILE A 69 6.78 6.78 2.20
CA ILE A 69 8.21 6.67 1.86
C ILE A 69 8.37 5.96 0.51
N TYR A 70 9.49 6.25 -0.14
CA TYR A 70 9.88 5.58 -1.38
C TYR A 70 11.10 4.71 -1.11
N LEU A 71 11.00 3.46 -1.55
CA LEU A 71 12.10 2.51 -1.56
C LEU A 71 12.50 2.30 -3.02
N GLN A 72 13.79 2.42 -3.31
CA GLN A 72 14.31 2.14 -4.65
C GLN A 72 15.02 0.79 -4.62
N SER A 73 14.56 -0.13 -5.45
CA SER A 73 15.24 -1.41 -5.65
C SER A 73 16.62 -1.18 -6.25
N LYS A 74 17.66 -1.71 -5.59
CA LYS A 74 19.04 -1.64 -6.08
C LYS A 74 19.28 -2.44 -7.36
N THR A 75 18.42 -3.42 -7.65
CA THR A 75 18.60 -4.38 -8.76
C THR A 75 17.72 -4.09 -9.96
N SER A 76 16.53 -3.50 -9.77
CA SER A 76 15.55 -3.30 -10.83
C SER A 76 15.27 -1.84 -11.19
N ASN A 77 15.87 -0.85 -10.48
CA ASN A 77 15.51 0.58 -10.58
C ASN A 77 14.02 0.87 -10.33
N GLU A 78 13.25 -0.12 -9.88
CA GLU A 78 11.83 0.02 -9.55
C GLU A 78 11.69 0.79 -8.24
N TYR A 79 10.65 1.61 -8.18
CA TYR A 79 10.28 2.34 -6.97
C TYR A 79 9.07 1.68 -6.33
N THR A 80 9.19 1.40 -5.05
CA THR A 80 8.11 0.91 -4.21
C THR A 80 7.71 2.01 -3.26
N SER A 81 6.43 2.35 -3.21
CA SER A 81 5.86 3.32 -2.28
C SER A 81 5.30 2.59 -1.07
N ILE A 82 5.72 2.97 0.13
CA ILE A 82 5.14 2.46 1.38
C ILE A 82 4.26 3.52 2.00
N TYR A 83 3.00 3.19 2.27
CA TYR A 83 2.05 4.04 2.96
C TYR A 83 1.71 3.43 4.32
N ILE A 84 1.73 4.26 5.37
CA ILE A 84 1.32 3.83 6.72
C ILE A 84 -0.07 4.39 6.99
N LEU A 85 -1.04 3.48 7.12
CA LEU A 85 -2.41 3.79 7.53
C LEU A 85 -2.57 3.53 9.04
N ASN A 86 -3.79 3.70 9.55
CA ASN A 86 -4.10 3.44 10.96
C ASN A 86 -3.95 1.99 11.39
N ASP A 87 -4.26 1.07 10.48
CA ASP A 87 -4.53 -0.34 10.74
C ASP A 87 -3.79 -1.27 9.77
N VAL A 88 -3.24 -0.72 8.69
CA VAL A 88 -2.40 -1.43 7.73
C VAL A 88 -1.22 -0.60 7.27
N VAL A 89 -0.20 -1.27 6.76
CA VAL A 89 0.83 -0.70 5.89
C VAL A 89 0.59 -1.20 4.48
N LEU A 90 0.68 -0.31 3.49
CA LEU A 90 0.57 -0.66 2.08
C LEU A 90 1.96 -0.57 1.45
N GLU A 91 2.42 -1.67 0.85
CA GLU A 91 3.55 -1.67 -0.08
C GLU A 91 2.97 -1.65 -1.49
N ILE A 92 3.24 -0.60 -2.28
CA ILE A 92 2.75 -0.48 -3.65
C ILE A 92 3.94 -0.38 -4.60
N SER A 93 4.07 -1.37 -5.47
CA SER A 93 5.00 -1.39 -6.61
C SER A 93 4.22 -1.42 -7.93
N GLU A 94 4.91 -1.34 -9.06
CA GLU A 94 4.29 -1.39 -10.39
C GLU A 94 3.57 -2.72 -10.66
N ASP A 95 4.07 -3.82 -10.10
CA ASP A 95 3.59 -5.18 -10.35
C ASP A 95 2.56 -5.67 -9.32
N ARG A 96 2.60 -5.18 -8.07
CA ARG A 96 1.73 -5.67 -7.00
C ARG A 96 1.52 -4.66 -5.88
N THR A 97 0.51 -4.92 -5.07
CA THR A 97 0.32 -4.25 -3.78
C THR A 97 0.24 -5.27 -2.67
N LEU A 98 0.94 -5.04 -1.55
CA LEU A 98 0.76 -5.77 -0.32
C LEU A 98 -0.03 -4.93 0.67
N ILE A 99 -1.10 -5.50 1.23
CA ILE A 99 -1.81 -4.96 2.38
C ILE A 99 -1.30 -5.73 3.60
N ILE A 100 -0.60 -5.05 4.49
CA ILE A 100 0.05 -5.64 5.66
C ILE A 100 -0.67 -5.13 6.91
N PRO A 101 -1.51 -5.95 7.56
CA PRO A 101 -2.10 -5.59 8.85
C PRO A 101 -1.01 -5.23 9.87
N ILE A 102 -1.25 -4.21 10.71
CA ILE A 102 -0.22 -3.75 11.66
C ILE A 102 0.23 -4.87 12.62
N ASP A 103 -0.67 -5.77 13.00
CA ASP A 103 -0.33 -6.94 13.83
C ASP A 103 0.57 -7.97 13.12
N LYS A 104 0.72 -7.86 11.80
CA LYS A 104 1.60 -8.70 10.95
C LYS A 104 2.87 -7.98 10.49
N ILE A 105 3.10 -6.75 10.95
CA ILE A 105 4.21 -5.94 10.43
C ILE A 105 5.59 -6.53 10.72
N GLN A 106 5.75 -7.23 11.85
CA GLN A 106 7.03 -7.86 12.20
C GLN A 106 7.38 -8.99 11.22
N GLU A 107 6.39 -9.80 10.83
CA GLU A 107 6.56 -10.87 9.84
C GLU A 107 7.01 -10.29 8.48
N PHE A 108 6.40 -9.16 8.08
CA PHE A 108 6.80 -8.44 6.87
C PHE A 108 8.22 -7.88 6.95
N LEU A 109 8.60 -7.26 8.07
CA LEU A 109 9.94 -6.69 8.26
C LEU A 109 11.02 -7.77 8.29
N GLU A 110 10.73 -8.95 8.84
CA GLU A 110 11.63 -10.11 8.82
C GLU A 110 11.89 -10.59 7.39
N LEU A 111 10.82 -10.77 6.59
CA LEU A 111 10.92 -11.14 5.18
C LEU A 111 11.71 -10.09 4.37
N LEU A 112 11.44 -8.80 4.59
CA LEU A 112 12.19 -7.73 3.94
C LEU A 112 13.66 -7.73 4.34
N ARG A 113 13.99 -8.01 5.60
CA ARG A 113 15.38 -8.01 6.06
C ARG A 113 16.22 -9.07 5.35
N GLU A 114 15.62 -10.21 5.00
CA GLU A 114 16.29 -11.27 4.24
C GLU A 114 16.61 -10.88 2.80
N LEU A 115 15.83 -9.95 2.23
CA LEU A 115 15.92 -9.53 0.83
C LEU A 115 16.67 -8.20 0.65
N ASP A 116 16.37 -7.21 1.49
CA ASP A 116 16.91 -5.85 1.47
C ASP A 116 16.91 -5.22 2.89
N ASN A 117 18.05 -5.41 3.56
CA ASN A 117 18.26 -4.93 4.92
C ASN A 117 18.19 -3.39 5.06
N GLU A 118 18.57 -2.61 4.05
CA GLU A 118 18.52 -1.15 4.13
C GLU A 118 17.10 -0.60 4.07
N SER A 119 16.28 -1.16 3.19
CA SER A 119 14.84 -0.85 3.12
C SER A 119 14.13 -1.23 4.42
N SER A 120 14.42 -2.41 4.98
CA SER A 120 13.88 -2.85 6.28
C SER A 120 14.20 -1.86 7.42
N ILE A 121 15.46 -1.38 7.51
CA ILE A 121 15.85 -0.36 8.51
C ILE A 121 15.07 0.94 8.34
N SER A 122 14.89 1.40 7.10
CA SER A 122 14.19 2.65 6.79
C SER A 122 12.71 2.60 7.18
N ILE A 123 12.03 1.50 6.84
CA ILE A 123 10.63 1.28 7.23
C ILE A 123 10.51 1.17 8.75
N THR A 124 11.40 0.40 9.40
CA THR A 124 11.39 0.19 10.85
C THR A 124 11.51 1.52 11.59
N LYS A 125 12.47 2.37 11.18
CA LYS A 125 12.68 3.67 11.81
C LYS A 125 11.46 4.57 11.66
N TRP A 126 10.81 4.56 10.50
CA TRP A 126 9.63 5.37 10.29
C TRP A 126 8.43 4.88 11.11
N LEU A 127 8.25 3.56 11.24
CA LEU A 127 7.22 2.98 12.13
C LEU A 127 7.44 3.35 13.60
N GLU A 128 8.70 3.41 14.05
CA GLU A 128 9.07 3.86 15.39
C GLU A 128 8.75 5.34 15.61
N ASP A 129 9.11 6.21 14.66
CA ASP A 129 8.80 7.64 14.70
C ASP A 129 7.27 7.89 14.73
N GLU A 130 6.51 6.99 14.13
CA GLU A 130 5.04 6.97 14.12
C GLU A 130 4.43 6.22 15.33
N GLY A 131 5.22 5.69 16.25
CA GLY A 131 4.74 5.03 17.48
C GLY A 131 3.96 3.73 17.25
N LEU A 132 4.24 3.00 16.17
CA LEU A 132 3.60 1.73 15.80
C LEU A 132 4.41 0.50 16.21
N LYS A 133 5.10 0.57 17.34
CA LYS A 133 5.96 -0.51 17.88
C LYS A 133 5.30 -1.28 19.01
#